data_AF-A0A1G0L1L8-F1
#
_entry.id   AF-A0A1G0L1L8-F1
#
_cell.length_a   1.000
_cell.length_b   1.000
_cell.length_c   1.000
_cell.angle_alpha   90.00
_cell.angle_beta   90.00
_cell.angle_gamma   90.00
#
_symmetry.space_group_name_H-M   'P 1'
#
loop_
_entity.id
_entity.type
_entity.pdbx_description
1 polymer ?
#
loop_
_entity_poly.entity_id
_entity_poly.type
_entity_poly.pdbx_seq_one_letter_code
_entity_poly.pdbx_strand_id
1 'polypeptide(L)'
;MITLRRSTGTDFTIAVTPVGPDAEQLQFFLDRDGDRGVFRVVFPADADRIAAPEGVSSQHTTLRLRADGTFGGDSDSGRDGTWWRRLGRAGRGDAVEIGGRSGLRAWANLEITVPEGRELKVHLAVGRATIDGVSGDVLIDTWGADASATNIAGSWLFDTGSGDVDVRGARGTLKIDTGSGSADVSDVSGDLLDVDTGSGSVDATNVQVERFRFDTGSGDVRAERVTARRGVADTGSGSVTLAYAGGPIDDLLIDTGSGSTRLTLPEDVDARVSIDTGSGGINIGRTGAIFERRDEDGMVLRFRDGRGRIRIDTGSGGVTIR
;
A
#
# COMPACT_ATOMS: atom_id res chain seq x y z
N MET A 1 3.70 -4.94 -19.21
CA MET A 1 4.42 -5.12 -17.92
C MET A 1 5.37 -3.96 -17.72
N ILE A 2 5.64 -3.54 -16.47
CA ILE A 2 6.64 -2.52 -16.17
C ILE A 2 7.67 -3.11 -15.21
N THR A 3 8.95 -2.97 -15.56
CA THR A 3 10.08 -3.35 -14.72
C THR A 3 10.89 -2.11 -14.39
N LEU A 4 11.11 -1.82 -13.11
CA LEU A 4 11.98 -0.75 -12.64
C LEU A 4 13.24 -1.36 -12.01
N ARG A 5 14.41 -0.83 -12.39
CA ARG A 5 15.71 -1.24 -11.82
C ARG A 5 16.55 -0.04 -11.48
N ARG A 6 17.46 -0.20 -10.52
CA ARG A 6 18.50 0.80 -10.26
C ARG A 6 19.33 1.07 -11.52
N SER A 7 19.60 2.34 -11.81
CA SER A 7 20.61 2.77 -12.77
C SER A 7 21.96 2.99 -12.08
N THR A 8 23.05 2.74 -12.80
CA THR A 8 24.41 3.17 -12.41
C THR A 8 24.77 4.55 -12.97
N GLY A 9 23.95 5.10 -13.87
CA GLY A 9 24.12 6.40 -14.49
C GLY A 9 23.25 7.49 -13.86
N THR A 10 23.30 8.68 -14.45
CA THR A 10 22.53 9.87 -13.99
C THR A 10 21.20 10.05 -14.70
N ASP A 11 20.99 9.33 -15.81
CA ASP A 11 19.84 9.46 -16.68
C ASP A 11 18.91 8.27 -16.56
N PHE A 12 17.61 8.53 -16.71
CA PHE A 12 16.63 7.47 -16.92
C PHE A 12 16.86 6.82 -18.28
N THR A 13 16.81 5.49 -18.32
CA THR A 13 16.70 4.75 -19.59
C THR A 13 15.37 4.03 -19.64
N ILE A 14 14.76 3.98 -20.82
CA ILE A 14 13.50 3.30 -21.06
C ILE A 14 13.70 2.41 -22.29
N ALA A 15 13.65 1.10 -22.09
CA ALA A 15 13.57 0.13 -23.17
C ALA A 15 12.11 -0.31 -23.32
N VAL A 16 11.62 -0.30 -24.56
CA VAL A 16 10.21 -0.55 -24.87
C VAL A 16 10.11 -1.71 -25.84
N THR A 17 9.29 -2.69 -25.49
CA THR A 17 8.98 -3.84 -26.35
C THR A 17 7.47 -3.89 -26.58
N PRO A 18 6.98 -3.50 -27.76
CA PRO A 18 5.59 -3.72 -28.17
C PRO A 18 5.31 -5.22 -28.28
N VAL A 19 4.13 -5.66 -27.85
CA VAL A 19 3.72 -7.07 -27.83
C VAL A 19 2.27 -7.21 -28.26
N GLY A 20 1.99 -8.30 -28.98
CA GLY A 20 0.67 -8.64 -29.51
C GLY A 20 0.60 -8.50 -31.03
N PRO A 21 -0.41 -9.09 -31.68
CA PRO A 21 -0.57 -9.04 -33.13
C PRO A 21 -0.89 -7.65 -33.69
N ASP A 22 -1.35 -6.73 -32.85
CA ASP A 22 -1.70 -5.35 -33.23
C ASP A 22 -0.68 -4.31 -32.69
N ALA A 23 0.51 -4.77 -32.28
CA ALA A 23 1.47 -3.95 -31.54
C ALA A 23 2.03 -2.77 -32.34
N GLU A 24 2.04 -2.86 -33.66
CA GLU A 24 2.42 -1.80 -34.60
C GLU A 24 1.48 -0.58 -34.57
N GLN A 25 0.29 -0.73 -33.98
CA GLN A 25 -0.66 0.37 -33.80
C GLN A 25 -0.33 1.24 -32.59
N LEU A 26 0.60 0.80 -31.73
CA LEU A 26 1.06 1.60 -30.59
C LEU A 26 2.03 2.69 -31.04
N GLN A 27 1.88 3.87 -30.46
CA GLN A 27 2.81 4.98 -30.63
C GLN A 27 3.57 5.27 -29.34
N PHE A 28 4.79 5.75 -29.46
CA PHE A 28 5.68 6.02 -28.32
C PHE A 28 6.19 7.45 -28.40
N PHE A 29 5.96 8.22 -27.34
CA PHE A 29 6.37 9.61 -27.26
C PHE A 29 7.22 9.84 -26.03
N LEU A 30 8.27 10.65 -26.18
CA LEU A 30 9.09 11.14 -25.08
C LEU A 30 9.14 12.66 -25.19
N ASP A 31 8.39 13.34 -24.32
CA ASP A 31 8.46 14.79 -24.18
C ASP A 31 9.46 15.14 -23.08
N ARG A 32 10.16 16.26 -23.25
CA ARG A 32 11.06 16.82 -22.25
C ARG A 32 10.77 18.30 -22.06
N ASP A 33 10.64 18.71 -20.81
CA ASP A 33 10.53 20.10 -20.40
C ASP A 33 11.50 20.35 -19.25
N GLY A 34 12.66 20.95 -19.57
CA GLY A 34 13.75 21.14 -18.62
C GLY A 34 14.28 19.81 -18.07
N ASP A 35 14.15 19.63 -16.76
CA ASP A 35 14.55 18.43 -16.01
C ASP A 35 13.45 17.35 -15.94
N ARG A 36 12.26 17.63 -16.46
CA ARG A 36 11.13 16.70 -16.49
C ARG A 36 11.05 15.98 -17.83
N GLY A 37 10.83 14.68 -17.78
CA GLY A 37 10.55 13.84 -18.93
C GLY A 37 9.20 13.14 -18.77
N VAL A 38 8.42 13.06 -19.85
CA VAL A 38 7.16 12.31 -19.89
C VAL A 38 7.23 11.32 -21.03
N PHE A 39 7.27 10.03 -20.70
CA PHE A 39 7.17 8.95 -21.67
C PHE A 39 5.74 8.42 -21.72
N ARG A 40 5.19 8.25 -22.93
CA ARG A 40 3.82 7.77 -23.15
C ARG A 40 3.81 6.60 -24.13
N VAL A 41 3.06 5.56 -23.78
CA VAL A 41 2.55 4.55 -24.71
C VAL A 41 1.15 4.99 -25.10
N VAL A 42 0.95 5.30 -26.37
CA VAL A 42 -0.28 5.88 -26.90
C VAL A 42 -1.01 4.82 -27.70
N PHE A 43 -2.25 4.54 -27.27
CA PHE A 43 -3.15 3.61 -27.95
C PHE A 43 -3.97 4.36 -29.04
N PRO A 44 -4.45 3.65 -30.08
CA PRO A 44 -5.38 4.23 -31.06
C PRO A 44 -6.60 4.87 -30.38
N ALA A 45 -6.93 6.10 -30.75
CA ALA A 45 -8.00 6.86 -30.12
C ALA A 45 -9.41 6.28 -30.36
N ASP A 46 -9.55 5.44 -31.40
CA ASP A 46 -10.78 4.72 -31.75
C ASP A 46 -10.88 3.33 -31.10
N ALA A 47 -9.92 2.95 -30.25
CA ALA A 47 -9.99 1.69 -29.51
C ALA A 47 -11.06 1.77 -28.41
N ASP A 48 -12.16 1.03 -28.59
CA ASP A 48 -13.24 0.87 -27.61
C ASP A 48 -13.02 -0.33 -26.67
N ARG A 49 -12.21 -1.31 -27.12
CA ARG A 49 -11.86 -2.52 -26.38
C ARG A 49 -10.40 -2.91 -26.57
N ILE A 50 -9.73 -3.24 -25.47
CA ILE A 50 -8.35 -3.75 -25.43
C ILE A 50 -8.37 -5.13 -24.74
N ALA A 51 -7.78 -6.13 -25.39
CA ALA A 51 -7.66 -7.45 -24.78
C ALA A 51 -6.69 -7.44 -23.59
N ALA A 52 -6.95 -8.27 -22.58
CA ALA A 52 -6.03 -8.39 -21.46
C ALA A 52 -4.67 -8.97 -21.92
N PRO A 53 -3.53 -8.44 -21.42
CA PRO A 53 -2.23 -9.02 -21.72
C PRO A 53 -2.18 -10.48 -21.28
N GLU A 54 -1.52 -11.33 -22.07
CA GLU A 54 -1.34 -12.74 -21.72
C GLU A 54 -0.58 -12.88 -20.39
N GLY A 55 -1.07 -13.75 -19.49
CA GLY A 55 -0.43 -13.99 -18.19
C GLY A 55 -0.76 -12.97 -17.09
N VAL A 56 -1.60 -11.98 -17.37
CA VAL A 56 -2.19 -11.07 -16.35
C VAL A 56 -3.58 -11.59 -16.00
N SER A 57 -3.96 -11.56 -14.71
CA SER A 57 -5.29 -12.00 -14.29
C SER A 57 -6.35 -11.18 -15.03
N SER A 58 -7.42 -11.84 -15.48
CA SER A 58 -8.46 -11.24 -16.31
C SER A 58 -9.35 -10.34 -15.48
N GLN A 59 -8.89 -9.13 -15.17
CA GLN A 59 -9.76 -8.07 -14.68
C GLN A 59 -10.42 -7.42 -15.89
N HIS A 60 -11.72 -7.68 -16.04
CA HIS A 60 -12.55 -6.88 -16.93
C HIS A 60 -12.75 -5.54 -16.24
N THR A 61 -12.21 -4.48 -16.84
CA THR A 61 -12.32 -3.13 -16.29
C THR A 61 -12.68 -2.13 -17.37
N THR A 62 -13.18 -0.98 -16.97
CA THR A 62 -13.50 0.12 -17.88
C THR A 62 -12.75 1.35 -17.44
N LEU A 63 -11.82 1.79 -18.29
CA LEU A 63 -11.03 3.00 -18.07
C LEU A 63 -11.46 4.10 -19.01
N ARG A 64 -11.01 5.33 -18.74
CA ARG A 64 -11.10 6.41 -19.71
C ARG A 64 -9.79 6.51 -20.47
N LEU A 65 -9.85 6.32 -21.78
CA LEU A 65 -8.78 6.67 -22.70
C LEU A 65 -8.93 8.14 -23.05
N ARG A 66 -7.89 8.93 -22.77
CA ARG A 66 -7.89 10.36 -23.10
C ARG A 66 -7.68 10.56 -24.58
N ALA A 67 -8.02 11.76 -25.06
CA ALA A 67 -7.80 12.14 -26.46
C ALA A 67 -6.32 12.07 -26.89
N ASP A 68 -5.38 12.10 -25.94
CA ASP A 68 -3.93 11.91 -26.18
C ASP A 68 -3.48 10.44 -26.11
N GLY A 69 -4.44 9.51 -26.05
CA GLY A 69 -4.24 8.06 -26.03
C GLY A 69 -3.59 7.50 -24.76
N THR A 70 -3.65 8.25 -23.65
CA THR A 70 -3.14 7.82 -22.34
C THR A 70 -4.24 7.40 -21.36
N PHE A 71 -3.86 6.55 -20.40
CA PHE A 71 -4.64 6.18 -19.22
C PHE A 71 -4.06 6.86 -17.97
N GLY A 72 -4.92 7.17 -16.99
CA GLY A 72 -4.49 7.65 -15.66
C GLY A 72 -4.23 9.15 -15.58
N GLY A 73 -4.23 9.71 -14.36
CA GLY A 73 -4.11 11.14 -14.06
C GLY A 73 -5.30 11.71 -13.28
N ASP A 74 -5.92 10.89 -12.44
CA ASP A 74 -7.04 11.25 -11.57
C ASP A 74 -6.93 10.42 -10.28
N SER A 75 -6.28 10.96 -9.26
CA SER A 75 -6.48 10.54 -7.86
C SER A 75 -6.40 11.78 -6.96
N ASP A 76 -7.56 12.42 -6.79
CA ASP A 76 -7.76 13.48 -5.80
C ASP A 76 -8.83 13.04 -4.81
N SER A 77 -8.38 12.43 -3.70
CA SER A 77 -9.18 12.19 -2.49
C SER A 77 -8.33 12.55 -1.26
N GLY A 78 -8.38 13.82 -0.79
CA GLY A 78 -8.05 14.13 0.62
C GLY A 78 -6.78 14.93 0.97
N ARG A 79 -6.97 16.23 1.23
CA ARG A 79 -6.52 17.04 2.40
C ARG A 79 -5.10 17.00 3.01
N ASP A 80 -4.05 16.36 2.48
CA ASP A 80 -2.70 16.50 3.06
C ASP A 80 -1.58 16.79 2.04
N GLY A 81 -0.74 17.79 2.33
CA GLY A 81 0.13 18.53 1.39
C GLY A 81 1.43 17.86 0.92
N THR A 82 1.39 16.62 0.43
CA THR A 82 2.55 15.86 -0.06
C THR A 82 2.84 16.01 -1.58
N TRP A 83 4.09 15.76 -2.00
CA TRP A 83 4.61 16.13 -3.34
C TRP A 83 3.90 15.45 -4.52
N TRP A 84 3.36 14.24 -4.33
CA TRP A 84 2.65 13.47 -5.36
C TRP A 84 1.32 14.09 -5.82
N ARG A 85 0.77 15.08 -5.09
CA ARG A 85 -0.52 15.73 -5.41
C ARG A 85 -0.45 16.96 -6.33
N ARG A 86 0.73 17.41 -6.76
CA ARG A 86 0.88 18.68 -7.52
C ARG A 86 0.53 18.59 -9.03
N LEU A 87 -0.20 17.58 -9.51
CA LEU A 87 -0.35 17.31 -10.94
C LEU A 87 -1.80 16.95 -11.36
N GLY A 88 -2.45 17.88 -12.06
CA GLY A 88 -3.44 17.58 -13.12
C GLY A 88 -4.92 17.84 -12.82
N ARG A 89 -5.64 18.35 -13.83
CA ARG A 89 -7.10 18.55 -13.89
C ARG A 89 -7.77 17.39 -14.63
N ALA A 90 -8.97 17.00 -14.18
CA ALA A 90 -9.85 16.04 -14.85
C ALA A 90 -10.04 16.37 -16.34
N GLY A 91 -9.58 15.45 -17.19
CA GLY A 91 -9.77 15.49 -18.64
C GLY A 91 -10.94 14.62 -19.08
N ARG A 92 -11.63 15.05 -20.14
CA ARG A 92 -12.66 14.25 -20.84
C ARG A 92 -11.97 13.10 -21.60
N GLY A 93 -12.54 11.90 -21.56
CA GLY A 93 -12.03 10.73 -22.28
C GLY A 93 -13.14 9.71 -22.56
N ASP A 94 -12.91 8.85 -23.53
CA ASP A 94 -13.86 7.82 -23.97
C ASP A 94 -13.68 6.54 -23.14
N ALA A 95 -14.78 5.85 -22.88
CA ALA A 95 -14.76 4.63 -22.09
C ALA A 95 -14.16 3.48 -22.94
N VAL A 96 -13.12 2.85 -22.41
CA VAL A 96 -12.44 1.71 -23.03
C VAL A 96 -12.55 0.51 -22.11
N GLU A 97 -13.08 -0.57 -22.66
CA GLU A 97 -13.13 -1.86 -21.99
C GLU A 97 -11.76 -2.55 -22.09
N ILE A 98 -11.17 -2.91 -20.97
CA ILE A 98 -9.94 -3.70 -20.92
C ILE A 98 -10.26 -5.05 -20.32
N GLY A 99 -10.05 -6.13 -21.07
CA GLY A 99 -10.37 -7.47 -20.61
C GLY A 99 -10.66 -8.47 -21.74
N GLY A 100 -10.79 -9.74 -21.37
CA GLY A 100 -11.12 -10.80 -22.32
C GLY A 100 -10.04 -11.02 -23.40
N ARG A 101 -10.45 -11.63 -24.52
CA ARG A 101 -9.55 -12.02 -25.64
C ARG A 101 -9.81 -11.27 -26.95
N SER A 102 -10.76 -10.36 -26.95
CA SER A 102 -11.24 -9.61 -28.13
C SER A 102 -10.94 -8.12 -27.99
N GLY A 103 -11.00 -7.39 -29.11
CA GLY A 103 -10.56 -6.00 -29.17
C GLY A 103 -9.11 -5.90 -29.61
N LEU A 104 -8.52 -4.72 -29.45
CA LEU A 104 -7.12 -4.45 -29.75
C LEU A 104 -6.20 -5.33 -28.89
N ARG A 105 -5.34 -6.14 -29.53
CA ARG A 105 -4.38 -7.01 -28.86
C ARG A 105 -2.98 -6.40 -29.00
N ALA A 106 -2.79 -5.30 -28.30
CA ALA A 106 -1.53 -4.58 -28.25
C ALA A 106 -1.22 -4.15 -26.81
N TRP A 107 0.01 -4.35 -26.37
CA TRP A 107 0.53 -3.83 -25.10
C TRP A 107 2.03 -3.57 -25.21
N ALA A 108 2.60 -2.89 -24.22
CA ALA A 108 4.03 -2.63 -24.16
C ALA A 108 4.65 -3.19 -22.86
N ASN A 109 5.83 -3.78 -23.00
CA ASN A 109 6.71 -4.07 -21.89
C ASN A 109 7.76 -2.96 -21.78
N LEU A 110 7.87 -2.36 -20.60
CA LEU A 110 8.80 -1.28 -20.32
C LEU A 110 9.83 -1.76 -19.31
N GLU A 111 11.11 -1.63 -19.63
CA GLU A 111 12.21 -1.75 -18.67
C GLU A 111 12.79 -0.35 -18.47
N ILE A 112 12.68 0.15 -17.24
CA ILE A 112 13.09 1.50 -16.87
C ILE A 112 14.24 1.39 -15.86
N THR A 113 15.38 2.01 -16.16
CA THR A 113 16.42 2.21 -15.15
C THR A 113 16.28 3.57 -14.50
N VAL A 114 16.34 3.60 -13.17
CA VAL A 114 16.07 4.77 -12.34
C VAL A 114 17.36 5.22 -11.65
N PRO A 115 17.85 6.43 -11.93
CA PRO A 115 19.00 6.99 -11.22
C PRO A 115 18.68 7.19 -9.74
N GLU A 116 19.71 7.07 -8.91
CA GLU A 116 19.59 7.18 -7.46
C GLU A 116 19.04 8.55 -7.03
N GLY A 117 18.08 8.53 -6.10
CA GLY A 117 17.48 9.72 -5.51
C GLY A 117 16.54 10.50 -6.44
N ARG A 118 16.12 9.93 -7.58
CA ARG A 118 15.24 10.62 -8.53
C ARG A 118 13.76 10.36 -8.25
N GLU A 119 12.96 11.32 -8.70
CA GLU A 119 11.50 11.23 -8.71
C GLU A 119 11.03 10.45 -9.94
N LEU A 120 10.11 9.49 -9.75
CA LEU A 120 9.47 8.75 -10.83
C LEU A 120 7.99 8.55 -10.54
N LYS A 121 7.15 8.88 -11.50
CA LYS A 121 5.72 8.52 -11.50
C LYS A 121 5.44 7.55 -12.63
N VAL A 122 4.83 6.43 -12.30
CA VAL A 122 4.37 5.42 -13.25
C VAL A 122 2.85 5.36 -13.20
N HIS A 123 2.20 5.53 -14.35
CA HIS A 123 0.79 5.23 -14.54
C HIS A 123 0.64 3.95 -15.35
N LEU A 124 -0.06 2.96 -14.79
CA LEU A 124 -0.28 1.67 -15.43
C LEU A 124 -1.77 1.31 -15.39
N ALA A 125 -2.42 1.24 -16.55
CA ALA A 125 -3.80 0.80 -16.65
C ALA A 125 -3.98 -0.62 -16.07
N VAL A 126 -3.48 -1.63 -16.77
CA VAL A 126 -3.51 -3.03 -16.33
C VAL A 126 -2.16 -3.68 -16.57
N GLY A 127 -1.85 -4.74 -15.83
CA GLY A 127 -0.62 -5.48 -15.99
C GLY A 127 0.02 -5.83 -14.65
N ARG A 128 1.34 -5.65 -14.59
CA ARG A 128 2.14 -5.83 -13.38
C ARG A 128 3.30 -4.85 -13.37
N ALA A 129 3.61 -4.34 -12.18
CA ALA A 129 4.82 -3.60 -11.89
C ALA A 129 5.79 -4.46 -11.06
N THR A 130 7.05 -4.53 -11.48
CA THR A 130 8.13 -5.21 -10.75
C THR A 130 9.29 -4.26 -10.55
N ILE A 131 9.69 -4.06 -9.30
CA ILE A 131 10.70 -3.09 -8.89
C ILE A 131 11.82 -3.81 -8.15
N ASP A 132 13.08 -3.53 -8.50
CA ASP A 132 14.24 -4.07 -7.80
C ASP A 132 15.35 -3.01 -7.59
N GLY A 133 15.72 -2.79 -6.33
CA GLY A 133 16.90 -2.00 -5.94
C GLY A 133 16.77 -0.49 -6.14
N VAL A 134 15.58 0.03 -6.41
CA VAL A 134 15.37 1.45 -6.74
C VAL A 134 15.37 2.30 -5.47
N SER A 135 16.15 3.38 -5.47
CA SER A 135 16.15 4.38 -4.42
C SER A 135 15.75 5.74 -4.97
N GLY A 136 14.69 6.34 -4.41
CA GLY A 136 14.15 7.61 -4.87
C GLY A 136 12.75 7.88 -4.34
N ASP A 137 12.10 8.86 -4.96
CA ASP A 137 10.73 9.29 -4.66
C ASP A 137 9.81 8.75 -5.75
N VAL A 138 9.16 7.62 -5.49
CA VAL A 138 8.50 6.83 -6.54
C VAL A 138 7.02 6.62 -6.24
N LEU A 139 6.19 6.92 -7.24
CA LEU A 139 4.77 6.61 -7.26
C LEU A 139 4.49 5.58 -8.34
N ILE A 140 3.90 4.46 -7.94
CA ILE A 140 3.31 3.45 -8.81
C ILE A 140 1.80 3.57 -8.70
N ASP A 141 1.17 4.23 -9.68
CA ASP A 141 -0.27 4.41 -9.79
C ASP A 141 -0.80 3.42 -10.84
N THR A 142 -1.66 2.52 -10.40
CA THR A 142 -2.26 1.51 -11.27
C THR A 142 -3.75 1.36 -11.05
N TRP A 143 -4.48 0.94 -12.08
CA TRP A 143 -5.91 0.69 -11.87
C TRP A 143 -6.19 -0.68 -11.24
N GLY A 144 -5.52 -1.72 -11.72
CA GLY A 144 -5.74 -3.09 -11.24
C GLY A 144 -4.52 -3.98 -11.42
N ALA A 145 -3.33 -3.38 -11.52
CA ALA A 145 -2.10 -4.14 -11.70
C ALA A 145 -1.50 -4.51 -10.35
N ASP A 146 -1.01 -5.75 -10.24
CA ASP A 146 -0.20 -6.15 -9.11
C ASP A 146 1.12 -5.36 -9.11
N ALA A 147 1.62 -5.01 -7.93
CA ALA A 147 2.92 -4.40 -7.75
C ALA A 147 3.80 -5.26 -6.83
N SER A 148 5.05 -5.46 -7.24
CA SER A 148 6.05 -6.17 -6.45
C SER A 148 7.32 -5.33 -6.36
N ALA A 149 7.86 -5.13 -5.16
CA ALA A 149 9.06 -4.34 -4.95
C ALA A 149 10.04 -5.02 -4.01
N THR A 150 11.31 -5.05 -4.39
CA THR A 150 12.39 -5.59 -3.55
C THR A 150 13.51 -4.56 -3.39
N ASN A 151 14.05 -4.44 -2.17
CA ASN A 151 15.21 -3.60 -1.85
C ASN A 151 15.03 -2.12 -2.25
N ILE A 152 13.88 -1.53 -1.92
CA ILE A 152 13.58 -0.13 -2.24
C ILE A 152 14.00 0.82 -1.11
N ALA A 153 14.31 2.06 -1.47
CA ALA A 153 14.61 3.10 -0.49
C ALA A 153 14.08 4.48 -0.91
N GLY A 154 13.84 5.38 0.06
CA GLY A 154 13.31 6.72 -0.18
C GLY A 154 11.82 6.84 0.20
N SER A 155 11.05 7.61 -0.57
CA SER A 155 9.60 7.77 -0.37
C SER A 155 8.84 7.01 -1.46
N TRP A 156 8.08 5.99 -1.06
CA TRP A 156 7.31 5.16 -1.98
C TRP A 156 5.82 5.25 -1.72
N LEU A 157 5.05 5.37 -2.80
CA LEU A 157 3.60 5.20 -2.80
C LEU A 157 3.21 4.18 -3.89
N PHE A 158 2.56 3.11 -3.46
CA PHE A 158 1.81 2.21 -4.34
C PHE A 158 0.33 2.59 -4.21
N ASP A 159 -0.27 3.06 -5.30
CA ASP A 159 -1.69 3.39 -5.41
C ASP A 159 -2.29 2.44 -6.45
N THR A 160 -3.15 1.53 -6.01
CA THR A 160 -3.76 0.53 -6.90
C THR A 160 -5.24 0.33 -6.64
N GLY A 161 -6.08 0.38 -7.67
CA GLY A 161 -7.52 0.18 -7.47
C GLY A 161 -7.87 -1.23 -6.98
N SER A 162 -7.24 -2.28 -7.51
CA SER A 162 -7.57 -3.68 -7.17
C SER A 162 -6.40 -4.66 -7.23
N GLY A 163 -5.17 -4.19 -7.48
CA GLY A 163 -4.00 -5.07 -7.51
C GLY A 163 -3.45 -5.36 -6.11
N ASP A 164 -2.82 -6.52 -5.94
CA ASP A 164 -2.08 -6.84 -4.72
C ASP A 164 -0.71 -6.14 -4.73
N VAL A 165 -0.21 -5.79 -3.53
CA VAL A 165 1.08 -5.13 -3.36
C VAL A 165 1.98 -5.96 -2.45
N ASP A 166 3.10 -6.45 -3.00
CA ASP A 166 4.12 -7.20 -2.27
C ASP A 166 5.41 -6.36 -2.18
N VAL A 167 5.87 -6.07 -0.96
CA VAL A 167 7.12 -5.33 -0.73
C VAL A 167 8.04 -6.10 0.20
N ARG A 168 9.29 -6.34 -0.24
CA ARG A 168 10.35 -6.98 0.56
C ARG A 168 11.58 -6.08 0.66
N GLY A 169 11.93 -5.65 1.87
CA GLY A 169 13.11 -4.81 2.09
C GLY A 169 12.87 -3.36 1.67
N ALA A 170 12.17 -2.59 2.49
CA ALA A 170 11.93 -1.16 2.26
C ALA A 170 12.63 -0.29 3.32
N ARG A 171 13.27 0.80 2.88
CA ARG A 171 13.92 1.79 3.76
C ARG A 171 13.39 3.20 3.53
N GLY A 172 12.88 3.85 4.57
CA GLY A 172 12.35 5.22 4.50
C GLY A 172 10.85 5.29 4.75
N THR A 173 10.12 5.95 3.85
CA THR A 173 8.65 6.04 3.92
C THR A 173 8.04 5.11 2.90
N LEU A 174 7.17 4.21 3.34
CA LEU A 174 6.39 3.33 2.49
C LEU A 174 4.90 3.58 2.71
N LYS A 175 4.20 3.91 1.63
CA LYS A 175 2.74 4.02 1.59
C LYS A 175 2.17 3.03 0.58
N ILE A 176 1.10 2.36 0.96
CA ILE A 176 0.34 1.46 0.10
C ILE A 176 -1.13 1.82 0.26
N ASP A 177 -1.78 2.17 -0.83
CA ASP A 177 -3.21 2.45 -0.92
C ASP A 177 -3.80 1.49 -1.95
N THR A 178 -4.74 0.66 -1.51
CA THR A 178 -5.42 -0.27 -2.41
C THR A 178 -6.93 -0.35 -2.17
N GLY A 179 -7.72 -0.28 -3.24
CA GLY A 179 -9.18 -0.37 -3.08
C GLY A 179 -9.64 -1.75 -2.61
N SER A 180 -9.05 -2.83 -3.13
CA SER A 180 -9.49 -4.20 -2.85
C SER A 180 -8.37 -5.24 -2.82
N GLY A 181 -7.14 -4.88 -3.20
CA GLY A 181 -6.00 -5.79 -3.13
C GLY A 181 -5.49 -5.94 -1.69
N SER A 182 -4.71 -6.99 -1.46
CA SER A 182 -4.01 -7.22 -0.20
C SER A 182 -2.59 -6.64 -0.24
N ALA A 183 -2.03 -6.39 0.93
CA ALA A 183 -0.68 -5.86 1.09
C ALA A 183 0.18 -6.81 1.92
N ASP A 184 1.20 -7.38 1.28
CA ASP A 184 2.20 -8.24 1.90
C ASP A 184 3.52 -7.46 2.03
N VAL A 185 3.87 -7.02 3.24
CA VAL A 185 5.07 -6.22 3.48
C VAL A 185 6.03 -6.91 4.45
N SER A 186 7.31 -6.97 4.09
CA SER A 186 8.34 -7.56 4.93
C SER A 186 9.65 -6.77 4.92
N ASP A 187 10.35 -6.82 6.05
CA ASP A 187 11.66 -6.19 6.24
C ASP A 187 11.63 -4.67 5.98
N VAL A 188 10.72 -3.98 6.65
CA VAL A 188 10.50 -2.54 6.51
C VAL A 188 11.20 -1.79 7.63
N SER A 189 11.94 -0.73 7.29
CA SER A 189 12.56 0.16 8.27
C SER A 189 12.49 1.64 7.86
N GLY A 190 12.37 2.56 8.81
CA GLY A 190 12.39 4.00 8.51
C GLY A 190 11.37 4.82 9.30
N ASP A 191 10.79 5.84 8.66
CA ASP A 191 9.97 6.84 9.37
C ASP A 191 8.49 6.45 9.44
N LEU A 192 7.98 5.81 8.38
CA LEU A 192 6.56 5.55 8.23
C LEU A 192 6.30 4.30 7.37
N LEU A 193 5.43 3.43 7.89
CA LEU A 193 4.71 2.42 7.12
C LEU A 193 3.21 2.73 7.19
N ASP A 194 2.60 3.04 6.06
CA ASP A 194 1.20 3.43 5.95
C ASP A 194 0.53 2.51 4.94
N VAL A 195 -0.41 1.67 5.39
CA VAL A 195 -1.13 0.74 4.52
C VAL A 195 -2.62 0.95 4.71
N ASP A 196 -3.29 1.33 3.64
CA ASP A 196 -4.73 1.53 3.54
C ASP A 196 -5.30 0.54 2.51
N THR A 197 -6.28 -0.27 2.91
CA THR A 197 -6.98 -1.16 2.00
C THR A 197 -8.48 -1.21 2.23
N GLY A 198 -9.29 -1.08 1.18
CA GLY A 198 -10.75 -1.10 1.35
C GLY A 198 -11.27 -2.46 1.81
N SER A 199 -10.80 -3.55 1.21
CA SER A 199 -11.31 -4.92 1.47
C SER A 199 -10.25 -6.01 1.55
N GLY A 200 -9.01 -5.72 1.18
CA GLY A 200 -7.91 -6.69 1.30
C GLY A 200 -7.35 -6.75 2.71
N SER A 201 -6.50 -7.74 2.94
CA SER A 201 -5.80 -7.93 4.21
C SER A 201 -4.42 -7.28 4.18
N VAL A 202 -3.89 -7.00 5.37
CA VAL A 202 -2.53 -6.49 5.56
C VAL A 202 -1.73 -7.53 6.34
N ASP A 203 -0.67 -8.05 5.70
CA ASP A 203 0.29 -8.96 6.31
C ASP A 203 1.66 -8.25 6.37
N ALA A 204 2.07 -7.85 7.58
CA ALA A 204 3.29 -7.10 7.82
C ALA A 204 4.26 -7.87 8.73
N THR A 205 5.50 -8.07 8.29
CA THR A 205 6.48 -8.84 9.08
C THR A 205 7.84 -8.12 9.16
N ASN A 206 8.46 -8.10 10.34
CA ASN A 206 9.76 -7.42 10.56
C ASN A 206 9.70 -5.92 10.26
N VAL A 207 8.87 -5.22 11.02
CA VAL A 207 8.64 -3.77 10.83
C VAL A 207 9.38 -3.00 11.91
N GLN A 208 10.28 -2.10 11.51
CA GLN A 208 11.09 -1.26 12.40
C GLN A 208 10.97 0.21 11.99
N VAL A 209 9.89 0.87 12.39
CA VAL A 209 9.55 2.22 11.92
C VAL A 209 9.26 3.16 13.09
N GLU A 210 9.40 4.47 12.91
CA GLU A 210 8.95 5.43 13.92
C GLU A 210 7.42 5.37 14.11
N ARG A 211 6.68 5.23 13.01
CA ARG A 211 5.21 5.18 13.00
C ARG A 211 4.68 4.16 12.01
N PHE A 212 3.58 3.50 12.37
CA PHE A 212 2.77 2.76 11.39
C PHE A 212 1.28 3.14 11.44
N ARG A 213 0.60 2.97 10.31
CA ARG A 213 -0.85 2.94 10.18
C ARG A 213 -1.23 1.73 9.33
N PHE A 214 -2.12 0.91 9.83
CA PHE A 214 -2.82 -0.13 9.08
C PHE A 214 -4.31 0.20 9.16
N ASP A 215 -4.93 0.45 8.02
CA ASP A 215 -6.35 0.76 7.90
C ASP A 215 -6.97 -0.21 6.92
N THR A 216 -8.04 -0.90 7.33
CA THR A 216 -8.79 -1.75 6.42
C THR A 216 -10.30 -1.70 6.66
N GLY A 217 -11.09 -1.66 5.60
CA GLY A 217 -12.55 -1.65 5.77
C GLY A 217 -13.08 -2.98 6.30
N SER A 218 -12.61 -4.10 5.72
CA SER A 218 -13.14 -5.45 6.02
C SER A 218 -12.09 -6.55 6.15
N GLY A 219 -10.84 -6.29 5.75
CA GLY A 219 -9.78 -7.28 5.82
C GLY A 219 -9.17 -7.40 7.21
N ASP A 220 -8.36 -8.44 7.38
CA ASP A 220 -7.61 -8.66 8.61
C ASP A 220 -6.28 -7.91 8.58
N VAL A 221 -5.82 -7.47 9.75
CA VAL A 221 -4.47 -6.93 9.95
C VAL A 221 -3.66 -7.93 10.75
N ARG A 222 -2.58 -8.44 10.15
CA ARG A 222 -1.60 -9.31 10.82
C ARG A 222 -0.23 -8.68 10.72
N ALA A 223 0.30 -8.24 11.86
CA ALA A 223 1.58 -7.59 11.95
C ALA A 223 2.48 -8.26 13.01
N GLU A 224 3.62 -8.80 12.59
CA GLU A 224 4.54 -9.56 13.44
C GLU A 224 5.94 -8.97 13.49
N ARG A 225 6.55 -9.06 14.69
CA ARG A 225 7.89 -8.53 14.98
C ARG A 225 7.97 -7.03 14.70
N VAL A 226 7.00 -6.29 15.22
CA VAL A 226 6.90 -4.83 15.08
C VAL A 226 7.71 -4.13 16.16
N THR A 227 8.45 -3.09 15.79
CA THR A 227 9.07 -2.12 16.68
C THR A 227 8.69 -0.74 16.17
N ALA A 228 7.85 -0.02 16.92
CA ALA A 228 7.44 1.33 16.58
C ALA A 228 7.05 2.14 17.81
N ARG A 229 7.27 3.45 17.76
CA ARG A 229 6.88 4.35 18.84
C ARG A 229 5.40 4.69 18.81
N ARG A 230 4.83 4.82 17.61
CA ARG A 230 3.42 5.11 17.42
C ARG A 230 2.77 4.19 16.40
N GLY A 231 1.56 3.73 16.69
CA GLY A 231 0.85 2.79 15.81
C GLY A 231 -0.65 3.03 15.81
N VAL A 232 -1.27 2.86 14.64
CA VAL A 232 -2.72 2.72 14.49
C VAL A 232 -2.99 1.45 13.70
N ALA A 233 -3.86 0.59 14.21
CA ALA A 233 -4.44 -0.53 13.47
C ALA A 233 -5.96 -0.42 13.56
N ASP A 234 -6.60 -0.09 12.45
CA ASP A 234 -8.04 0.15 12.35
C ASP A 234 -8.64 -0.86 11.37
N THR A 235 -9.73 -1.50 11.77
CA THR A 235 -10.51 -2.36 10.87
C THR A 235 -12.01 -2.33 11.17
N GLY A 236 -12.83 -2.12 10.15
CA GLY A 236 -14.29 -2.09 10.35
C GLY A 236 -14.85 -3.44 10.81
N SER A 237 -14.49 -4.52 10.10
CA SER A 237 -15.05 -5.86 10.33
C SER A 237 -14.01 -6.97 10.53
N GLY A 238 -12.75 -6.74 10.17
CA GLY A 238 -11.70 -7.72 10.30
C GLY A 238 -11.07 -7.74 11.69
N SER A 239 -10.20 -8.71 11.91
CA SER A 239 -9.47 -8.92 13.16
C SER A 239 -8.07 -8.32 13.09
N VAL A 240 -7.57 -7.90 14.25
CA VAL A 240 -6.19 -7.37 14.38
C VAL A 240 -5.36 -8.37 15.19
N THR A 241 -4.29 -8.88 14.58
CA THR A 241 -3.22 -9.61 15.27
C THR A 241 -1.93 -8.82 15.17
N LEU A 242 -1.51 -8.21 16.27
CA LEU A 242 -0.33 -7.36 16.33
C LEU A 242 0.65 -7.90 17.39
N ALA A 243 1.90 -8.13 17.01
CA ALA A 243 2.94 -8.63 17.90
C ALA A 243 4.18 -7.72 17.86
N TYR A 244 4.41 -7.01 18.97
CA TYR A 244 5.61 -6.22 19.17
C TYR A 244 6.80 -7.12 19.52
N ALA A 245 7.96 -6.84 18.92
CA ALA A 245 9.23 -7.48 19.24
C ALA A 245 9.99 -6.79 20.38
N GLY A 246 9.72 -5.50 20.63
CA GLY A 246 10.46 -4.70 21.61
C GLY A 246 10.29 -3.21 21.37
N GLY A 247 11.11 -2.42 22.08
CA GLY A 247 11.17 -0.97 21.94
C GLY A 247 10.09 -0.21 22.72
N PRO A 248 10.25 1.11 22.88
CA PRO A 248 9.26 1.94 23.56
C PRO A 248 7.99 2.09 22.70
N ILE A 249 6.83 1.99 23.34
CA ILE A 249 5.54 2.34 22.77
C ILE A 249 5.12 3.66 23.41
N ASP A 250 5.06 4.75 22.63
CA ASP A 250 4.53 6.03 23.13
C ASP A 250 3.00 6.03 23.05
N ASP A 251 2.46 5.58 21.91
CA ASP A 251 1.02 5.57 21.64
C ASP A 251 0.64 4.43 20.66
N LEU A 252 -0.33 3.60 21.01
CA LEU A 252 -0.88 2.57 20.13
C LEU A 252 -2.40 2.60 20.23
N LEU A 253 -3.06 2.76 19.10
CA LEU A 253 -4.49 2.58 18.96
C LEU A 253 -4.77 1.32 18.14
N ILE A 254 -5.63 0.45 18.66
CA ILE A 254 -6.24 -0.64 17.92
C ILE A 254 -7.75 -0.43 17.99
N ASP A 255 -8.39 -0.28 16.84
CA ASP A 255 -9.84 -0.15 16.74
C ASP A 255 -10.38 -1.24 15.82
N THR A 256 -11.44 -1.93 16.28
CA THR A 256 -12.16 -2.88 15.45
C THR A 256 -13.66 -2.90 15.72
N GLY A 257 -14.48 -2.74 14.69
CA GLY A 257 -15.93 -2.75 14.87
C GLY A 257 -16.45 -4.12 15.33
N SER A 258 -16.12 -5.18 14.57
CA SER A 258 -16.67 -6.53 14.81
C SER A 258 -15.64 -7.64 14.96
N GLY A 259 -14.38 -7.40 14.62
CA GLY A 259 -13.34 -8.42 14.70
C GLY A 259 -12.68 -8.49 16.07
N SER A 260 -11.89 -9.54 16.27
CA SER A 260 -11.18 -9.75 17.53
C SER A 260 -9.79 -9.14 17.48
N THR A 261 -9.31 -8.67 18.64
CA THR A 261 -7.95 -8.15 18.79
C THR A 261 -7.09 -9.14 19.54
N ARG A 262 -5.91 -9.44 18.98
CA ARG A 262 -4.82 -10.15 19.64
C ARG A 262 -3.59 -9.25 19.64
N LEU A 263 -3.20 -8.79 20.82
CA LEU A 263 -1.99 -8.01 21.02
C LEU A 263 -0.95 -8.82 21.80
N THR A 264 0.24 -8.99 21.24
CA THR A 264 1.39 -9.57 21.95
C THR A 264 2.39 -8.45 22.25
N LEU A 265 2.73 -8.30 23.53
CA LEU A 265 3.66 -7.27 24.02
C LEU A 265 4.96 -7.90 24.53
N PRO A 266 6.11 -7.23 24.42
CA PRO A 266 7.39 -7.73 24.96
C PRO A 266 7.39 -7.72 26.49
N GLU A 267 8.15 -8.62 27.15
CA GLU A 267 8.17 -8.77 28.62
C GLU A 267 8.54 -7.47 29.38
N ASP A 268 9.29 -6.60 28.73
CA ASP A 268 9.77 -5.34 29.27
C ASP A 268 8.88 -4.12 28.94
N VAL A 269 7.71 -4.32 28.34
CA VAL A 269 6.78 -3.23 28.01
C VAL A 269 6.45 -2.36 29.24
N ASP A 270 6.43 -1.05 29.01
CA ASP A 270 6.11 -0.01 30.00
C ASP A 270 4.96 0.84 29.46
N ALA A 271 3.73 0.40 29.72
CA ALA A 271 2.55 1.00 29.13
C ALA A 271 1.32 0.85 30.02
N ARG A 272 0.45 1.85 29.94
CA ARG A 272 -0.92 1.80 30.42
C ARG A 272 -1.82 1.36 29.28
N VAL A 273 -2.54 0.27 29.47
CA VAL A 273 -3.47 -0.31 28.49
C VAL A 273 -4.89 -0.02 28.91
N SER A 274 -5.67 0.63 28.05
CA SER A 274 -7.12 0.79 28.20
C SER A 274 -7.81 -0.08 27.14
N ILE A 275 -8.73 -0.93 27.59
CA ILE A 275 -9.48 -1.85 26.74
C ILE A 275 -10.95 -1.54 26.95
N ASP A 276 -11.66 -1.22 25.87
CA ASP A 276 -13.11 -1.03 25.87
C ASP A 276 -13.72 -2.05 24.88
N THR A 277 -14.68 -2.87 25.33
CA THR A 277 -15.39 -3.86 24.51
C THR A 277 -16.89 -3.78 24.74
N GLY A 278 -17.70 -3.77 23.68
CA GLY A 278 -19.16 -3.68 23.83
C GLY A 278 -19.81 -4.99 24.27
N SER A 279 -19.38 -6.13 23.71
CA SER A 279 -19.96 -7.44 24.05
C SER A 279 -18.95 -8.59 24.07
N GLY A 280 -17.67 -8.31 23.85
CA GLY A 280 -16.61 -9.31 23.75
C GLY A 280 -15.97 -9.66 25.09
N GLY A 281 -15.31 -10.82 25.14
CA GLY A 281 -14.52 -11.21 26.30
C GLY A 281 -13.13 -10.56 26.31
N ILE A 282 -12.68 -10.09 27.47
CA ILE A 282 -11.30 -9.64 27.68
C ILE A 282 -10.50 -10.76 28.36
N ASN A 283 -9.44 -11.23 27.71
CA ASN A 283 -8.52 -12.24 28.24
C ASN A 283 -7.09 -11.69 28.34
N ILE A 284 -6.56 -11.64 29.55
CA ILE A 284 -5.19 -11.21 29.83
C ILE A 284 -4.35 -12.46 30.13
N GLY A 285 -3.63 -12.92 29.13
CA GLY A 285 -2.77 -14.11 29.19
C GLY A 285 -1.35 -13.82 29.71
N ARG A 286 -1.15 -12.68 30.37
CA ARG A 286 0.18 -12.16 30.74
C ARG A 286 0.26 -11.84 32.23
N THR A 287 1.41 -12.15 32.83
CA THR A 287 1.71 -11.82 34.23
C THR A 287 2.34 -10.42 34.37
N GLY A 288 2.34 -9.86 35.59
CA GLY A 288 2.98 -8.57 35.87
C GLY A 288 2.15 -7.33 35.53
N ALA A 289 0.89 -7.50 35.10
CA ALA A 289 -0.06 -6.40 34.99
C ALA A 289 -0.58 -5.99 36.37
N ILE A 290 -0.61 -4.68 36.64
CA ILE A 290 -1.34 -4.09 37.76
C ILE A 290 -2.71 -3.68 37.24
N PHE A 291 -3.77 -4.27 37.79
CA PHE A 291 -5.15 -3.92 37.46
C PHE A 291 -5.52 -2.64 38.19
N GLU A 292 -5.91 -1.62 37.43
CA GLU A 292 -6.27 -0.31 38.00
C GLU A 292 -7.76 -0.03 37.95
N ARG A 293 -8.44 -0.49 36.89
CA ARG A 293 -9.88 -0.41 36.75
C ARG A 293 -10.41 -1.64 36.03
N ARG A 294 -11.59 -2.11 36.46
CA ARG A 294 -12.34 -3.14 35.78
C ARG A 294 -13.82 -2.86 35.95
N ASP A 295 -14.49 -2.63 34.84
CA ASP A 295 -15.92 -2.37 34.74
C ASP A 295 -16.56 -3.51 33.92
N GLU A 296 -17.87 -3.42 33.65
CA GLU A 296 -18.57 -4.43 32.85
C GLU A 296 -18.02 -4.54 31.41
N ASP A 297 -17.79 -3.38 30.79
CA ASP A 297 -17.43 -3.25 29.36
C ASP A 297 -15.97 -2.81 29.15
N GLY A 298 -15.17 -2.71 30.21
CA GLY A 298 -13.84 -2.10 30.10
C GLY A 298 -12.83 -2.51 31.17
N MET A 299 -11.56 -2.39 30.82
CA MET A 299 -10.43 -2.75 31.67
C MET A 299 -9.27 -1.78 31.49
N VAL A 300 -8.65 -1.37 32.59
CA VAL A 300 -7.39 -0.61 32.58
C VAL A 300 -6.32 -1.36 33.33
N LEU A 301 -5.22 -1.60 32.62
CA LEU A 301 -4.03 -2.29 33.11
C LEU A 301 -2.84 -1.35 33.05
N ARG A 302 -1.91 -1.51 33.99
CA ARG A 302 -0.60 -0.88 33.91
C ARG A 302 0.50 -1.93 33.98
N PHE A 303 1.42 -1.86 33.04
CA PHE A 303 2.69 -2.56 33.07
C PHE A 303 3.78 -1.56 33.45
N ARG A 304 4.62 -1.92 34.44
CA ARG A 304 5.69 -1.06 34.96
C ARG A 304 5.15 0.33 35.35
N ASP A 305 5.78 1.42 34.92
CA ASP A 305 5.40 2.78 35.28
C ASP A 305 4.22 3.31 34.44
N GLY A 306 3.86 2.62 33.36
CA GLY A 306 2.77 2.98 32.47
C GLY A 306 3.07 4.19 31.58
N ARG A 307 4.32 4.38 31.15
CA ARG A 307 4.74 5.56 30.38
C ARG A 307 4.10 5.63 28.99
N GLY A 308 4.00 4.49 28.31
CA GLY A 308 3.31 4.36 27.04
C GLY A 308 1.79 4.32 27.18
N ARG A 309 1.06 4.66 26.12
CA ARG A 309 -0.39 4.48 26.05
C ARG A 309 -0.75 3.44 25.00
N ILE A 310 -1.61 2.50 25.38
CA ILE A 310 -2.22 1.54 24.46
C ILE A 310 -3.72 1.61 24.67
N ARG A 311 -4.48 1.86 23.61
CA ARG A 311 -5.94 1.84 23.59
C ARG A 311 -6.40 0.75 22.62
N ILE A 312 -7.31 -0.09 23.10
CA ILE A 312 -7.93 -1.15 22.30
C ILE A 312 -9.44 -0.97 22.43
N ASP A 313 -10.08 -0.63 21.32
CA ASP A 313 -11.52 -0.47 21.23
C ASP A 313 -12.06 -1.59 20.34
N THR A 314 -13.10 -2.28 20.82
CA THR A 314 -13.83 -3.24 19.99
C THR A 314 -15.33 -3.20 20.22
N GLY A 315 -16.12 -3.21 19.15
CA GLY A 315 -17.57 -3.21 19.27
C GLY A 315 -18.10 -4.53 19.81
N SER A 316 -17.77 -5.65 19.17
CA SER A 316 -18.31 -6.97 19.54
C SER A 316 -17.29 -8.11 19.65
N GLY A 317 -16.05 -7.88 19.22
CA GLY A 317 -15.00 -8.89 19.24
C GLY A 317 -14.31 -9.03 20.59
N GLY A 318 -13.62 -10.16 20.78
CA GLY A 318 -12.84 -10.40 21.99
C GLY A 318 -11.47 -9.73 21.93
N VAL A 319 -10.93 -9.36 23.10
CA VAL A 319 -9.57 -8.85 23.23
C VAL A 319 -8.72 -9.87 23.96
N THR A 320 -7.62 -10.29 23.36
CA THR A 320 -6.59 -11.10 24.02
C THR A 320 -5.27 -10.35 24.06
N ILE A 321 -4.71 -10.17 25.25
CA ILE A 321 -3.35 -9.65 25.44
C ILE A 321 -2.43 -10.78 25.89
N ARG A 322 -1.25 -10.89 25.27
CA ARG A 322 -0.20 -11.84 25.60
C ARG A 322 1.13 -11.14 25.90
#